data_AF-A0A964ZCW9-F1
#
_entry.id   AF-A0A964ZCW9-F1
#
_cell.length_a   1.000
_cell.length_b   1.000
_cell.length_c   1.000
_cell.angle_alpha   90.00
_cell.angle_beta   90.00
_cell.angle_gamma   90.00
#
_symmetry.space_group_name_H-M   'P 1'
#
loop_
_entity.id
_entity.type
_entity.pdbx_description
1 polymer ?
#
loop_
_entity_poly.entity_id
_entity_poly.type
_entity_poly.pdbx_seq_one_letter_code
_entity_poly.pdbx_strand_id
1 'polypeptide(L)'
;MPCSDCLKYYMAIPLVWMGQLFHNTLGILRVLDITRWRPLPSGLIGLNHPWATGLNPETGQPIWHENLLFRSPRPDNEVLHEDHDVIARIGQFLAGLCAQSAVLPEIPWGPDRPMPHSINYIHGTAHYNSGWLIFNDFADAIQYFSDPRFTAEVRRFVREQQREILVAFRRRDYSTTDYAYFTCCMRTLFPWFCNSNGPRKRVLWGNPAPFPVANIITGWWARDVYALKSPGGSAQVVRPAIPAKRYFRENYCGWRREPLWPEKMLARYTHWRIRLRGAKGGLFFVDRRRLGRVPPSIVDEPIAKL
;
A
#
# COMPACT_ATOMS: atom_id res chain seq x y z
N MET A 1 -20.53 -28.70 -5.71
CA MET A 1 -19.73 -28.88 -4.48
C MET A 1 -18.72 -27.73 -4.40
N PRO A 2 -18.54 -27.07 -3.25
CA PRO A 2 -17.50 -26.04 -3.13
C PRO A 2 -16.11 -26.67 -3.32
N CYS A 3 -15.26 -26.05 -4.15
CA CYS A 3 -13.86 -26.45 -4.32
C CYS A 3 -13.15 -26.49 -2.95
N SER A 4 -12.25 -27.43 -2.72
CA SER A 4 -11.51 -27.60 -1.44
C SER A 4 -10.90 -26.29 -0.94
N ASP A 5 -10.39 -25.46 -1.84
CA ASP A 5 -9.77 -24.17 -1.48
C ASP A 5 -10.77 -23.10 -1.06
N CYS A 6 -12.00 -23.16 -1.57
CA CYS A 6 -13.10 -22.31 -1.12
C CYS A 6 -13.46 -22.62 0.34
N LEU A 7 -13.50 -23.90 0.71
CA LEU A 7 -13.75 -24.30 2.10
C LEU A 7 -12.63 -23.82 3.03
N LYS A 8 -11.35 -24.04 2.65
CA LYS A 8 -10.19 -23.55 3.40
C LYS A 8 -10.24 -22.03 3.61
N TYR A 9 -10.63 -21.28 2.58
CA TYR A 9 -10.81 -19.84 2.67
C TYR A 9 -11.80 -19.47 3.79
N TYR A 10 -13.01 -20.04 3.79
CA TYR A 10 -14.02 -19.71 4.81
C TYR A 10 -13.59 -20.10 6.22
N MET A 11 -12.95 -21.26 6.38
CA MET A 11 -12.44 -21.71 7.68
C MET A 11 -11.34 -20.79 8.23
N ALA A 12 -10.55 -20.14 7.36
CA ALA A 12 -9.47 -19.25 7.77
C ALA A 12 -9.94 -17.84 8.19
N ILE A 13 -11.14 -17.41 7.79
CA ILE A 13 -11.63 -16.04 8.01
C ILE A 13 -11.55 -15.59 9.48
N PRO A 14 -12.04 -16.36 10.47
CA PRO A 14 -12.01 -15.91 11.86
C PRO A 14 -10.58 -15.64 12.36
N LEU A 15 -9.63 -16.51 12.00
CA LEU A 15 -8.22 -16.37 12.36
C LEU A 15 -7.60 -15.15 11.68
N VAL A 16 -7.86 -14.96 10.39
CA VAL A 16 -7.37 -13.79 9.63
C VAL A 16 -7.90 -12.50 10.21
N TRP A 17 -9.20 -12.45 10.56
CA TRP A 17 -9.82 -11.25 11.14
C TRP A 17 -9.29 -10.93 12.53
N MET A 18 -9.08 -11.93 13.39
CA MET A 18 -8.42 -11.72 14.68
C MET A 18 -7.00 -11.18 14.50
N GLY A 19 -6.21 -11.80 13.61
CA GLY A 19 -4.87 -11.31 13.28
C GLY A 19 -4.89 -9.86 12.79
N GLN A 20 -5.83 -9.52 11.91
CA GLN A 20 -6.03 -8.17 11.41
C GLN A 20 -6.41 -7.18 12.52
N LEU A 21 -7.23 -7.57 13.49
CA LEU A 21 -7.59 -6.71 14.62
C LEU A 21 -6.34 -6.31 15.40
N PHE A 22 -5.51 -7.27 15.81
CA PHE A 22 -4.27 -7.02 16.55
C PHE A 22 -3.28 -6.22 15.73
N HIS A 23 -3.05 -6.63 14.48
CA HIS A 23 -2.12 -5.99 13.56
C HIS A 23 -2.48 -4.53 13.30
N ASN A 24 -3.75 -4.26 12.99
CA ASN A 24 -4.24 -2.90 12.75
C ASN A 24 -4.15 -2.05 14.01
N THR A 25 -4.47 -2.62 15.18
CA THR A 25 -4.39 -1.89 16.45
C THR A 25 -2.95 -1.47 16.73
N LEU A 26 -1.99 -2.39 16.60
CA LEU A 26 -0.58 -2.09 16.75
C LEU A 26 -0.09 -1.06 15.71
N GLY A 27 -0.49 -1.21 14.46
CA GLY A 27 -0.20 -0.25 13.39
C GLY A 27 -0.72 1.15 13.72
N ILE A 28 -1.95 1.26 14.21
CA ILE A 28 -2.55 2.53 14.64
C ILE A 28 -1.74 3.15 15.78
N LEU A 29 -1.40 2.38 16.81
CA LEU A 29 -0.59 2.88 17.93
C LEU A 29 0.78 3.38 17.48
N ARG A 30 1.45 2.68 16.55
CA ARG A 30 2.72 3.12 15.97
C ARG A 30 2.60 4.40 15.17
N VAL A 31 1.54 4.55 14.37
CA VAL A 31 1.32 5.80 13.63
C VAL A 31 0.97 6.94 14.59
N LEU A 32 0.16 6.71 15.64
CA LEU A 32 -0.07 7.73 16.69
C LEU A 32 1.23 8.13 17.38
N ASP A 33 2.10 7.18 17.65
CA ASP A 33 3.38 7.44 18.29
C ASP A 33 4.25 8.39 17.46
N ILE A 34 4.48 8.06 16.19
CA ILE A 34 5.35 8.88 15.32
C ILE A 34 4.69 10.17 14.79
N THR A 35 3.40 10.38 15.05
CA THR A 35 2.67 11.61 14.65
C THR A 35 2.31 12.51 15.83
N ARG A 36 2.17 11.97 17.05
CA ARG A 36 1.68 12.71 18.23
C ARG A 36 2.57 12.58 19.46
N TRP A 37 2.91 11.36 19.89
CA TRP A 37 3.61 11.17 21.17
C TRP A 37 5.11 11.42 21.06
N ARG A 38 5.72 10.88 20.01
CA ARG A 38 7.15 11.01 19.69
C ARG A 38 7.27 11.33 18.20
N PRO A 39 6.87 12.54 17.76
CA PRO A 39 6.85 12.89 16.36
C PRO A 39 8.22 12.71 15.69
N LEU A 40 8.23 12.28 14.42
CA LEU A 40 9.43 12.33 13.59
C LEU A 40 9.58 13.75 13.03
N PRO A 41 10.73 14.42 13.24
CA PRO A 41 10.96 15.74 12.66
C PRO A 41 11.16 15.67 11.14
N SER A 42 11.05 16.82 10.48
CA SER A 42 11.59 17.02 9.14
C SER A 42 13.11 16.84 9.10
N GLY A 43 13.67 16.74 7.90
CA GLY A 43 15.12 16.80 7.71
C GLY A 43 15.89 15.55 8.13
N LEU A 44 15.23 14.41 8.34
CA LEU A 44 15.91 13.15 8.66
C LEU A 44 16.61 12.51 7.45
N ILE A 45 16.28 13.01 6.25
CA ILE A 45 16.91 12.61 4.98
C ILE A 45 17.22 13.87 4.15
N GLY A 46 18.25 13.82 3.31
CA GLY A 46 18.52 14.85 2.32
C GLY A 46 17.78 14.61 1.00
N LEU A 47 17.79 15.59 0.08
CA LEU A 47 17.18 15.46 -1.25
C LEU A 47 17.83 14.36 -2.11
N ASN A 48 19.13 14.10 -1.90
CA ASN A 48 19.86 13.05 -2.61
C ASN A 48 19.66 11.66 -1.98
N HIS A 49 18.89 11.56 -0.88
CA HIS A 49 18.66 10.30 -0.20
C HIS A 49 17.85 9.34 -1.08
N PRO A 50 18.14 8.03 -1.10
CA PRO A 50 17.43 7.06 -1.94
C PRO A 50 15.91 7.04 -1.75
N TRP A 51 15.40 7.28 -0.53
CA TRP A 51 13.95 7.45 -0.32
C TRP A 51 13.35 8.74 -0.91
N ALA A 52 14.13 9.78 -1.13
CA ALA A 52 13.66 11.01 -1.76
C ALA A 52 13.75 10.96 -3.28
N THR A 53 14.76 10.25 -3.82
CA THR A 53 15.00 10.13 -5.26
C THR A 53 14.37 8.91 -5.90
N GLY A 54 14.23 7.82 -5.13
CA GLY A 54 13.85 6.51 -5.64
C GLY A 54 15.00 5.74 -6.33
N LEU A 55 16.21 6.29 -6.32
CA LEU A 55 17.35 5.71 -7.05
C LEU A 55 18.14 4.76 -6.16
N ASN A 56 18.43 3.58 -6.69
CA ASN A 56 19.35 2.63 -6.09
C ASN A 56 20.78 3.19 -6.17
N PRO A 57 21.50 3.36 -5.04
CA PRO A 57 22.85 3.91 -5.06
C PRO A 57 23.87 3.02 -5.79
N GLU A 58 23.63 1.72 -5.91
CA GLU A 58 24.54 0.79 -6.58
C GLU A 58 24.42 0.85 -8.12
N THR A 59 23.20 1.04 -8.63
CA THR A 59 22.91 0.97 -10.08
C THR A 59 22.63 2.33 -10.71
N GLY A 60 22.33 3.34 -9.90
CA GLY A 60 21.81 4.64 -10.35
C GLY A 60 20.41 4.56 -10.99
N GLN A 61 19.78 3.39 -10.98
CA GLN A 61 18.48 3.15 -11.60
C GLN A 61 17.35 3.23 -10.56
N PRO A 62 16.10 3.45 -10.99
CA PRO A 62 14.99 3.45 -10.06
C PRO A 62 14.72 2.06 -9.45
N ILE A 63 14.78 1.96 -8.11
CA ILE A 63 14.75 0.71 -7.36
C ILE A 63 13.46 -0.11 -7.56
N TRP A 64 12.34 0.55 -7.85
CA TRP A 64 11.04 -0.11 -7.97
C TRP A 64 10.95 -1.06 -9.17
N HIS A 65 11.77 -0.86 -10.21
CA HIS A 65 11.86 -1.83 -11.31
C HIS A 65 12.63 -3.08 -10.90
N GLU A 66 13.68 -2.91 -10.09
CA GLU A 66 14.48 -4.00 -9.54
C GLU A 66 13.69 -4.82 -8.49
N ASN A 67 12.74 -4.17 -7.81
CA ASN A 67 11.87 -4.78 -6.82
C ASN A 67 10.55 -5.35 -7.38
N LEU A 68 10.39 -5.43 -8.71
CA LEU A 68 9.24 -6.07 -9.34
C LEU A 68 9.33 -7.60 -9.24
N LEU A 69 8.49 -8.18 -8.39
CA LEU A 69 8.51 -9.61 -8.07
C LEU A 69 7.61 -10.44 -8.98
N PHE A 70 6.50 -9.88 -9.43
CA PHE A 70 5.51 -10.58 -10.24
C PHE A 70 4.80 -9.63 -11.20
N ARG A 71 4.50 -10.14 -12.39
CA ARG A 71 3.67 -9.47 -13.39
C ARG A 71 2.68 -10.49 -13.95
N SER A 72 1.39 -10.21 -13.90
CA SER A 72 0.42 -11.08 -14.58
C SER A 72 0.58 -10.95 -16.11
N PRO A 73 0.25 -11.99 -16.89
CA PRO A 73 0.22 -11.93 -18.34
C PRO A 73 -0.74 -10.84 -18.83
N ARG A 74 -0.38 -10.17 -19.93
CA ARG A 74 -1.24 -9.17 -20.56
C ARG A 74 -2.17 -9.87 -21.54
N PRO A 75 -3.46 -9.50 -21.60
CA PRO A 75 -4.35 -10.00 -22.63
C PRO A 75 -3.96 -9.41 -24.00
N ASP A 76 -4.06 -10.22 -25.06
CA ASP A 76 -3.68 -9.81 -26.43
C ASP A 76 -4.60 -8.73 -27.02
N ASN A 77 -5.82 -8.58 -26.48
CA ASN A 77 -6.88 -7.76 -27.04
C ASN A 77 -7.22 -6.51 -26.22
N GLU A 78 -6.40 -6.12 -25.24
CA GLU A 78 -6.62 -4.92 -24.43
C GLU A 78 -5.44 -3.97 -24.48
N VAL A 79 -5.72 -2.69 -24.75
CA VAL A 79 -4.71 -1.63 -24.68
C VAL A 79 -4.53 -1.21 -23.22
N LEU A 80 -3.52 -1.77 -22.58
CA LEU A 80 -3.13 -1.48 -21.19
C LEU A 80 -1.85 -0.66 -21.12
N HIS A 81 -1.70 0.17 -20.08
CA HIS A 81 -0.46 0.89 -19.82
C HIS A 81 0.72 -0.08 -19.60
N GLU A 82 1.91 0.34 -20.07
CA GLU A 82 3.16 -0.41 -19.90
C GLU A 82 3.55 -0.53 -18.42
N ASP A 83 4.08 -1.71 -18.04
CA ASP A 83 4.51 -1.99 -16.66
C ASP A 83 5.50 -0.93 -16.16
N HIS A 84 6.46 -0.57 -17.03
CA HIS A 84 7.45 0.46 -16.73
C HIS A 84 6.77 1.79 -16.36
N ASP A 85 5.79 2.25 -17.14
CA ASP A 85 5.16 3.55 -16.93
C ASP A 85 4.29 3.57 -15.68
N VAL A 86 3.55 2.48 -15.42
CA VAL A 86 2.72 2.33 -14.22
C VAL A 86 3.60 2.39 -12.97
N ILE A 87 4.65 1.57 -12.93
CA ILE A 87 5.54 1.46 -11.78
C ILE A 87 6.32 2.77 -11.59
N ALA A 88 6.90 3.33 -12.66
CA ALA A 88 7.67 4.56 -12.58
C ALA A 88 6.83 5.73 -12.06
N ARG A 89 5.60 5.91 -12.56
CA ARG A 89 4.73 7.00 -12.10
C ARG A 89 4.35 6.85 -10.62
N ILE A 90 4.00 5.63 -10.18
CA ILE A 90 3.70 5.38 -8.76
C ILE A 90 4.95 5.62 -7.90
N GLY A 91 6.11 5.08 -8.31
CA GLY A 91 7.37 5.20 -7.59
C GLY A 91 7.82 6.65 -7.43
N GLN A 92 7.85 7.41 -8.53
CA GLN A 92 8.19 8.84 -8.54
C GLN A 92 7.23 9.67 -7.68
N PHE A 93 5.93 9.37 -7.73
CA PHE A 93 4.95 10.04 -6.90
C PHE A 93 5.24 9.84 -5.40
N LEU A 94 5.52 8.60 -5.00
CA LEU A 94 5.83 8.27 -3.60
C LEU A 94 7.18 8.82 -3.13
N ALA A 95 8.21 8.78 -3.98
CA ALA A 95 9.51 9.41 -3.71
C ALA A 95 9.35 10.94 -3.53
N GLY A 96 8.54 11.57 -4.37
CA GLY A 96 8.18 12.99 -4.25
C GLY A 96 7.47 13.33 -2.93
N LEU A 97 6.65 12.43 -2.37
CA LEU A 97 6.08 12.62 -1.03
C LEU A 97 7.17 12.58 0.05
N CYS A 98 8.14 11.68 -0.03
CA CYS A 98 9.26 11.63 0.90
C CYS A 98 10.14 12.88 0.82
N ALA A 99 10.42 13.36 -0.40
CA ALA A 99 11.23 14.55 -0.66
C ALA A 99 10.64 15.81 -0.02
N GLN A 100 9.32 15.87 0.21
CA GLN A 100 8.68 17.00 0.91
C GLN A 100 9.11 17.14 2.38
N SER A 101 9.68 16.09 2.98
CA SER A 101 10.24 16.10 4.33
C SER A 101 11.76 16.18 4.36
N ALA A 102 12.42 16.22 3.20
CA ALA A 102 13.87 16.27 3.13
C ALA A 102 14.42 17.63 3.57
N VAL A 103 15.69 17.64 4.00
CA VAL A 103 16.45 18.88 4.22
C VAL A 103 16.51 19.67 2.90
N LEU A 104 16.23 20.96 2.96
CA LEU A 104 16.42 21.89 1.85
C LEU A 104 17.66 22.75 2.14
N PRO A 105 18.44 23.14 1.11
CA PRO A 105 19.58 24.05 1.30
C PRO A 105 19.22 25.34 2.06
N GLU A 106 18.02 25.87 1.79
CA GLU A 106 17.51 27.11 2.39
C GLU A 106 16.89 26.89 3.77
N ILE A 107 16.55 25.64 4.11
CA ILE A 107 15.92 25.25 5.39
C ILE A 107 16.62 23.98 5.92
N PRO A 108 17.76 24.12 6.62
CA PRO A 108 18.60 22.99 7.03
C PRO A 108 17.92 21.98 7.97
N TRP A 109 16.88 22.40 8.67
CA TRP A 109 16.03 21.54 9.52
C TRP A 109 14.83 20.95 8.78
N GLY A 110 14.64 21.30 7.50
CA GLY A 110 13.51 20.90 6.66
C GLY A 110 12.26 21.78 6.82
N PRO A 111 11.34 21.77 5.83
CA PRO A 111 10.18 22.67 5.81
C PRO A 111 9.12 22.27 6.84
N ASP A 112 8.49 23.24 7.52
CA ASP A 112 7.30 22.97 8.33
C ASP A 112 6.08 22.66 7.43
N ARG A 113 5.27 21.67 7.82
CA ARG A 113 4.15 21.17 7.01
C ARG A 113 2.95 20.80 7.88
N PRO A 114 1.72 21.10 7.42
CA PRO A 114 0.50 20.64 8.10
C PRO A 114 0.34 19.11 8.17
N MET A 115 0.94 18.36 7.23
CA MET A 115 0.98 16.90 7.28
C MET A 115 2.22 16.45 8.06
N PRO A 116 2.08 15.55 9.05
CA PRO A 116 3.23 15.08 9.81
C PRO A 116 4.29 14.41 8.91
N HIS A 117 5.55 14.79 9.07
CA HIS A 117 6.68 14.26 8.28
C HIS A 117 6.82 12.74 8.36
N SER A 118 6.41 12.14 9.48
CA SER A 118 6.34 10.69 9.65
C SER A 118 5.50 9.98 8.58
N ILE A 119 4.40 10.58 8.13
CA ILE A 119 3.57 10.01 7.06
C ILE A 119 4.34 9.99 5.74
N ASN A 120 5.09 11.05 5.44
CA ASN A 120 5.97 11.09 4.27
C ASN A 120 7.07 10.03 4.34
N TYR A 121 7.69 9.79 5.51
CA TYR A 121 8.72 8.76 5.63
C TYR A 121 8.18 7.32 5.49
N ILE A 122 6.93 7.06 5.89
CA ILE A 122 6.28 5.76 5.62
C ILE A 122 6.25 5.47 4.11
N HIS A 123 6.06 6.48 3.27
CA HIS A 123 6.10 6.30 1.82
C HIS A 123 7.48 5.84 1.32
N GLY A 124 8.56 6.12 2.05
CA GLY A 124 9.92 5.67 1.75
C GLY A 124 9.99 4.15 1.73
N THR A 125 9.46 3.54 2.79
CA THR A 125 9.34 2.08 2.86
C THR A 125 8.41 1.52 1.79
N ALA A 126 7.37 2.26 1.42
CA ALA A 126 6.33 1.79 0.50
C ALA A 126 6.81 1.72 -0.96
N HIS A 127 7.63 2.65 -1.43
CA HIS A 127 8.13 2.63 -2.82
C HIS A 127 9.52 2.01 -2.93
N TYR A 128 10.42 2.34 -2.00
CA TYR A 128 11.83 1.96 -2.09
C TYR A 128 12.04 0.53 -1.59
N ASN A 129 11.51 0.22 -0.41
CA ASN A 129 11.77 -1.08 0.24
C ASN A 129 10.78 -2.17 -0.17
N SER A 130 9.57 -1.87 -0.66
CA SER A 130 8.54 -2.87 -0.94
C SER A 130 8.87 -3.81 -2.09
N GLY A 131 8.28 -5.01 -2.04
CA GLY A 131 8.12 -5.86 -3.21
C GLY A 131 6.92 -5.41 -4.05
N TRP A 132 7.09 -5.35 -5.37
CA TRP A 132 6.04 -4.91 -6.29
C TRP A 132 5.41 -6.09 -7.02
N LEU A 133 4.08 -6.07 -7.13
CA LEU A 133 3.28 -6.99 -7.94
C LEU A 133 2.42 -6.15 -8.88
N ILE A 134 2.39 -6.48 -10.17
CA ILE A 134 1.56 -5.76 -11.15
C ILE A 134 0.55 -6.69 -11.82
N PHE A 135 -0.69 -6.21 -11.88
CA PHE A 135 -1.84 -6.92 -12.45
C PHE A 135 -2.56 -6.06 -13.50
N ASN A 136 -3.40 -6.69 -14.32
CA ASN A 136 -4.21 -5.97 -15.30
C ASN A 136 -5.30 -5.16 -14.60
N ASP A 137 -6.10 -5.82 -13.76
CA ASP A 137 -7.20 -5.26 -13.00
C ASP A 137 -7.44 -6.04 -11.69
N PHE A 138 -8.53 -5.73 -10.97
CA PHE A 138 -8.86 -6.37 -9.71
C PHE A 138 -9.25 -7.85 -9.85
N ALA A 139 -9.97 -8.21 -10.91
CA ALA A 139 -10.43 -9.57 -11.14
C ALA A 139 -9.25 -10.50 -11.46
N ASP A 140 -8.30 -9.99 -12.24
CA ASP A 140 -7.00 -10.61 -12.50
C ASP A 140 -6.23 -10.85 -11.18
N ALA A 141 -6.06 -9.81 -10.37
CA ALA A 141 -5.38 -9.95 -9.08
C ALA A 141 -6.09 -10.95 -8.13
N ILE A 142 -7.43 -10.93 -8.05
CA ILE A 142 -8.20 -11.91 -7.24
C ILE A 142 -7.93 -13.34 -7.72
N GLN A 143 -7.77 -13.56 -9.03
CA GLN A 143 -7.39 -14.87 -9.56
C GLN A 143 -6.07 -15.35 -8.98
N TYR A 144 -5.03 -14.53 -9.01
CA TYR A 144 -3.74 -14.93 -8.45
C TYR A 144 -3.80 -15.10 -6.93
N PHE A 145 -4.37 -14.14 -6.22
CA PHE A 145 -4.46 -14.20 -4.76
C PHE A 145 -5.42 -15.26 -4.22
N SER A 146 -6.29 -15.84 -5.05
CA SER A 146 -7.10 -17.00 -4.66
C SER A 146 -6.35 -18.33 -4.80
N ASP A 147 -5.18 -18.37 -5.45
CA ASP A 147 -4.30 -19.54 -5.49
C ASP A 147 -3.54 -19.66 -4.15
N PRO A 148 -3.72 -20.75 -3.38
CA PRO A 148 -3.00 -20.95 -2.13
C PRO A 148 -1.48 -20.85 -2.26
N ARG A 149 -0.91 -21.28 -3.40
CA ARG A 149 0.54 -21.25 -3.66
C ARG A 149 1.03 -19.81 -3.84
N PHE A 150 0.26 -18.96 -4.52
CA PHE A 150 0.57 -17.54 -4.65
C PHE A 150 0.51 -16.83 -3.29
N THR A 151 -0.51 -17.12 -2.47
CA THR A 151 -0.59 -16.54 -1.12
C THR A 151 0.51 -17.06 -0.19
N ALA A 152 0.99 -18.29 -0.39
CA ALA A 152 2.14 -18.84 0.33
C ALA A 152 3.42 -18.10 -0.05
N GLU A 153 3.62 -17.76 -1.32
CA GLU A 153 4.74 -16.93 -1.78
C GLU A 153 4.72 -15.52 -1.19
N VAL A 154 3.54 -14.89 -1.12
CA VAL A 154 3.37 -13.60 -0.43
C VAL A 154 3.81 -13.71 1.03
N ARG A 155 3.35 -14.73 1.77
CA ARG A 155 3.74 -14.93 3.17
C ARG A 155 5.23 -15.25 3.30
N ARG A 156 5.80 -16.04 2.38
CA ARG A 156 7.23 -16.36 2.33
C ARG A 156 8.07 -15.09 2.13
N PHE A 157 7.70 -14.26 1.16
CA PHE A 157 8.35 -12.97 0.91
C PHE A 157 8.34 -12.09 2.17
N VAL A 158 7.17 -11.89 2.79
CA VAL A 158 7.06 -11.02 3.98
C VAL A 158 7.86 -11.58 5.16
N ARG A 159 7.87 -12.91 5.35
CA ARG A 159 8.66 -13.55 6.42
C ARG A 159 10.15 -13.42 6.21
N GLU A 160 10.65 -13.68 5.00
CA GLU A 160 12.09 -13.69 4.68
C GLU A 160 12.65 -12.28 4.49
N GLN A 161 11.92 -11.44 3.76
CA GLN A 161 12.39 -10.11 3.40
C GLN A 161 11.98 -9.06 4.41
N GLN A 162 10.94 -9.29 5.22
CA GLN A 162 10.46 -8.31 6.19
C GLN A 162 10.19 -6.95 5.52
N ARG A 163 9.45 -6.98 4.41
CA ARG A 163 9.13 -5.83 3.54
C ARG A 163 7.61 -5.75 3.34
N GLU A 164 7.15 -4.55 3.01
CA GLU A 164 5.79 -4.31 2.56
C GLU A 164 5.59 -4.82 1.12
N ILE A 165 4.32 -4.94 0.69
CA ILE A 165 3.98 -5.32 -0.69
C ILE A 165 3.11 -4.23 -1.31
N LEU A 166 3.50 -3.81 -2.50
CA LEU A 166 2.75 -2.86 -3.31
C LEU A 166 2.13 -3.58 -4.51
N VAL A 167 0.81 -3.54 -4.60
CA VAL A 167 0.04 -4.14 -5.69
C VAL A 167 -0.42 -3.03 -6.63
N ALA A 168 0.12 -2.98 -7.85
CA ALA A 168 -0.19 -2.00 -8.87
C ALA A 168 -1.11 -2.59 -9.96
N PHE A 169 -1.88 -1.73 -10.61
CA PHE A 169 -2.80 -2.12 -11.67
C PHE A 169 -2.55 -1.35 -12.96
N ARG A 170 -2.49 -2.06 -14.10
CA ARG A 170 -2.29 -1.47 -15.43
C ARG A 170 -3.50 -0.67 -15.89
N ARG A 171 -4.72 -1.17 -15.63
CA ARG A 171 -5.94 -0.43 -15.95
C ARG A 171 -6.06 0.76 -15.00
N ARG A 172 -5.93 1.97 -15.56
CA ARG A 172 -5.95 3.20 -14.77
C ARG A 172 -7.35 3.57 -14.29
N ASP A 173 -8.36 3.27 -15.11
CA ASP A 173 -9.77 3.47 -14.77
C ASP A 173 -10.34 2.27 -14.00
N TYR A 174 -11.24 2.54 -13.05
CA TYR A 174 -11.80 1.52 -12.19
C TYR A 174 -13.11 1.93 -11.51
N SER A 175 -13.91 0.92 -11.17
CA SER A 175 -15.04 1.02 -10.25
C SER A 175 -14.54 1.14 -8.80
N THR A 176 -15.02 2.16 -8.08
CA THR A 176 -14.69 2.35 -6.65
C THR A 176 -15.20 1.19 -5.79
N THR A 177 -16.33 0.59 -6.18
CA THR A 177 -16.90 -0.60 -5.54
C THR A 177 -15.99 -1.80 -5.72
N ASP A 178 -15.55 -2.08 -6.95
CA ASP A 178 -14.70 -3.25 -7.22
C ASP A 178 -13.34 -3.10 -6.54
N TYR A 179 -12.84 -1.87 -6.46
CA TYR A 179 -11.61 -1.60 -5.73
C TYR A 179 -11.77 -1.79 -4.22
N ALA A 180 -12.91 -1.37 -3.65
CA ALA A 180 -13.21 -1.63 -2.24
C ALA A 180 -13.31 -3.14 -1.96
N TYR A 181 -13.93 -3.90 -2.87
CA TYR A 181 -14.01 -5.36 -2.78
C TYR A 181 -12.64 -6.01 -2.87
N PHE A 182 -11.80 -5.62 -3.82
CA PHE A 182 -10.41 -6.10 -3.90
C PHE A 182 -9.62 -5.81 -2.61
N THR A 183 -9.73 -4.59 -2.10
CA THR A 183 -9.03 -4.19 -0.87
C THR A 183 -9.49 -5.03 0.32
N CYS A 184 -10.78 -5.34 0.40
CA CYS A 184 -11.35 -6.21 1.42
C CYS A 184 -11.01 -7.69 1.19
N CYS A 185 -10.85 -8.15 -0.06
CA CYS A 185 -10.32 -9.47 -0.40
C CYS A 185 -8.90 -9.67 0.16
N MET A 186 -8.01 -8.69 0.01
CA MET A 186 -6.68 -8.76 0.61
C MET A 186 -6.76 -8.91 2.15
N ARG A 187 -7.72 -8.21 2.76
CA ARG A 187 -7.98 -8.21 4.20
C ARG A 187 -8.66 -9.48 4.73
N THR A 188 -9.22 -10.31 3.87
CA THR A 188 -9.74 -11.65 4.22
C THR A 188 -8.72 -12.75 3.94
N LEU A 189 -7.72 -12.51 3.09
CA LEU A 189 -6.65 -13.46 2.80
C LEU A 189 -5.44 -13.31 3.72
N PHE A 190 -5.17 -12.09 4.19
CA PHE A 190 -4.01 -11.78 5.01
C PHE A 190 -4.42 -11.08 6.32
N PRO A 191 -3.70 -11.35 7.44
CA PRO A 191 -3.94 -10.68 8.71
C PRO A 191 -3.42 -9.23 8.73
N TRP A 192 -3.13 -8.66 7.57
CA TRP A 192 -2.53 -7.34 7.42
C TRP A 192 -3.57 -6.30 7.00
N PHE A 193 -3.21 -5.04 7.15
CA PHE A 193 -4.02 -3.96 6.59
C PHE A 193 -3.80 -3.89 5.08
N CYS A 194 -4.79 -3.41 4.34
CA CYS A 194 -4.63 -3.09 2.93
C CYS A 194 -5.19 -1.69 2.69
N ASN A 195 -4.35 -0.79 2.18
CA ASN A 195 -4.74 0.58 1.86
C ASN A 195 -4.82 0.78 0.35
N SER A 196 -5.98 1.17 -0.16
CA SER A 196 -6.22 1.44 -1.57
C SER A 196 -5.90 2.88 -1.92
N ASN A 197 -5.04 3.16 -2.90
CA ASN A 197 -4.83 4.51 -3.44
C ASN A 197 -5.08 4.52 -4.94
N GLY A 198 -5.44 5.65 -5.54
CA GLY A 198 -5.71 5.69 -6.98
C GLY A 198 -6.02 7.08 -7.55
N PRO A 199 -6.10 7.19 -8.88
CA PRO A 199 -6.27 8.46 -9.61
C PRO A 199 -7.67 9.05 -9.54
N ARG A 200 -8.68 8.26 -9.15
CA ARG A 200 -10.06 8.72 -9.08
C ARG A 200 -10.43 9.15 -7.65
N LYS A 201 -11.74 9.18 -7.39
CA LYS A 201 -12.30 9.40 -6.05
C LYS A 201 -11.67 8.46 -5.02
N ARG A 202 -11.63 8.90 -3.77
CA ARG A 202 -11.10 8.12 -2.66
C ARG A 202 -11.89 6.82 -2.51
N VAL A 203 -11.18 5.70 -2.46
CA VAL A 203 -11.75 4.39 -2.14
C VAL A 203 -11.38 4.07 -0.70
N LEU A 204 -12.41 3.84 0.13
CA LEU A 204 -12.25 3.60 1.56
C LEU A 204 -11.34 4.66 2.23
N TRP A 205 -10.23 4.24 2.84
CA TRP A 205 -9.26 5.10 3.53
C TRP A 205 -8.23 5.73 2.59
N GLY A 206 -8.41 5.53 1.29
CA GLY A 206 -7.45 5.82 0.24
C GLY A 206 -7.11 7.27 -0.03
N ASN A 207 -5.91 7.47 -0.55
CA ASN A 207 -5.41 8.76 -1.02
C ASN A 207 -5.26 8.78 -2.56
N PRO A 208 -5.13 9.99 -3.14
CA PRO A 208 -4.78 10.12 -4.55
C PRO A 208 -3.44 9.45 -4.89
N ALA A 209 -3.38 8.81 -6.06
CA ALA A 209 -2.18 8.22 -6.65
C ALA A 209 -2.29 8.26 -8.19
N PRO A 210 -1.21 8.17 -8.96
CA PRO A 210 -1.29 8.26 -10.44
C PRO A 210 -2.00 7.08 -11.10
N PHE A 211 -1.93 5.90 -10.46
CA PHE A 211 -2.55 4.64 -10.85
C PHE A 211 -3.19 3.97 -9.64
N PRO A 212 -4.15 3.04 -9.84
CA PRO A 212 -4.67 2.24 -8.75
C PRO A 212 -3.52 1.42 -8.16
N VAL A 213 -3.33 1.54 -6.85
CA VAL A 213 -2.28 0.86 -6.11
C VAL A 213 -2.73 0.54 -4.70
N ALA A 214 -2.68 -0.74 -4.34
CA ALA A 214 -3.01 -1.23 -3.00
C ALA A 214 -1.73 -1.59 -2.25
N ASN A 215 -1.55 -0.98 -1.07
CA ASN A 215 -0.44 -1.31 -0.18
C ASN A 215 -0.91 -2.33 0.86
N ILE A 216 -0.32 -3.53 0.83
CA ILE A 216 -0.51 -4.55 1.87
C ILE A 216 0.50 -4.23 2.98
N ILE A 217 -0.01 -3.65 4.07
CA ILE A 217 0.80 -3.12 5.18
C ILE A 217 1.00 -4.22 6.24
N THR A 218 2.08 -4.95 6.08
CA THR A 218 2.65 -6.01 6.93
C THR A 218 3.26 -5.50 8.23
N GLY A 219 3.50 -4.18 8.36
CA GLY A 219 3.97 -3.53 9.59
C GLY A 219 5.49 -3.44 9.74
N TRP A 220 6.24 -3.93 8.75
CA TRP A 220 7.70 -3.84 8.70
C TRP A 220 8.20 -2.42 8.42
N TRP A 221 7.36 -1.57 7.82
CA TRP A 221 7.63 -0.14 7.66
C TRP A 221 8.09 0.51 8.97
N ALA A 222 7.54 0.06 10.10
CA ALA A 222 7.80 0.66 11.39
C ALA A 222 9.29 0.58 11.75
N ARG A 223 9.92 -0.57 11.54
CA ARG A 223 11.35 -0.74 11.87
C ARG A 223 12.19 0.30 11.17
N ASP A 224 12.00 0.44 9.86
CA ASP A 224 12.79 1.34 9.03
C ASP A 224 12.47 2.81 9.39
N VAL A 225 11.19 3.16 9.56
CA VAL A 225 10.78 4.53 9.92
C VAL A 225 11.26 4.95 11.32
N TYR A 226 11.29 4.05 12.30
CA TYR A 226 11.86 4.34 13.62
C TYR A 226 13.38 4.46 13.57
N ALA A 227 14.05 3.65 12.76
CA ALA A 227 15.50 3.68 12.61
C ALA A 227 16.01 5.04 12.10
N LEU A 228 15.21 5.80 11.34
CA LEU A 228 15.56 7.16 10.91
C LEU A 228 15.98 8.11 12.05
N LYS A 229 15.51 7.87 13.28
CA LYS A 229 15.87 8.72 14.44
C LYS A 229 17.26 8.44 14.98
N SER A 230 17.81 7.27 14.69
CA SER A 230 19.10 6.85 15.24
C SER A 230 20.25 7.51 14.48
N PRO A 231 21.39 7.77 15.14
CA PRO A 231 22.61 8.20 14.45
C PRO A 231 22.97 7.22 13.32
N GLY A 232 23.15 7.74 12.10
CA GLY A 232 23.40 6.91 10.90
C GLY A 232 22.18 6.13 10.38
N GLY A 233 21.00 6.30 10.98
CA GLY A 233 19.79 5.58 10.65
C GLY A 233 19.32 5.80 9.21
N SER A 234 19.50 7.01 8.66
CA SER A 234 19.16 7.31 7.27
C SER A 234 19.83 6.36 6.27
N ALA A 235 21.11 6.06 6.44
CA ALA A 235 21.79 5.09 5.57
C ALA A 235 21.28 3.65 5.77
N GLN A 236 20.93 3.27 7.01
CA GLN A 236 20.50 1.90 7.35
C GLN A 236 19.13 1.52 6.79
N VAL A 237 18.26 2.51 6.55
CA VAL A 237 16.90 2.27 6.06
C VAL A 237 16.82 2.04 4.54
N VAL A 238 17.92 2.31 3.84
CA VAL A 238 18.08 2.05 2.41
C VAL A 238 18.40 0.57 2.25
N ARG A 239 17.43 -0.20 1.77
CA ARG A 239 17.60 -1.66 1.60
C ARG A 239 18.05 -2.00 0.19
N PRO A 240 18.85 -3.06 -0.01
CA PRO A 240 19.27 -3.48 -1.35
C PRO A 240 18.08 -3.92 -2.19
N ALA A 241 18.27 -4.04 -3.51
CA ALA A 241 17.29 -4.63 -4.40
C ALA A 241 16.94 -6.07 -3.98
N ILE A 242 15.69 -6.46 -4.22
CA ILE A 242 15.23 -7.81 -3.90
C ILE A 242 15.86 -8.78 -4.92
N PRO A 243 16.43 -9.92 -4.49
CA PRO A 243 17.04 -10.88 -5.41
C PRO A 243 16.08 -11.30 -6.52
N ALA A 244 16.49 -11.03 -7.77
CA ALA A 244 15.69 -11.33 -8.94
C ALA A 244 15.36 -12.83 -9.05
N LYS A 245 14.20 -13.16 -9.64
CA LYS A 245 13.75 -14.54 -9.93
C LYS A 245 13.67 -15.47 -8.72
N ARG A 246 13.62 -14.94 -7.49
CA ARG A 246 13.53 -15.74 -6.24
C ARG A 246 12.09 -16.10 -5.83
N TYR A 247 11.16 -15.20 -6.09
CA TYR A 247 9.76 -15.30 -5.66
C TYR A 247 8.84 -15.46 -6.88
N PHE A 248 7.66 -16.05 -6.66
CA PHE A 248 6.58 -16.15 -7.65
C PHE A 248 7.02 -16.83 -8.97
N ARG A 249 7.64 -18.02 -8.88
CA ARG A 249 8.22 -18.73 -10.03
C ARG A 249 7.29 -19.71 -10.74
N GLU A 250 6.18 -20.08 -10.12
CA GLU A 250 5.26 -21.08 -10.68
C GLU A 250 4.19 -20.43 -11.57
N ASN A 251 3.46 -21.28 -12.29
CA ASN A 251 2.21 -20.88 -12.94
C ASN A 251 1.08 -20.92 -11.91
N TYR A 252 0.64 -19.74 -11.51
CA TYR A 252 -0.45 -19.55 -10.55
C TYR A 252 -1.76 -19.32 -11.28
N CYS A 253 -2.82 -19.97 -10.81
CA CYS A 253 -4.17 -19.80 -11.35
C CYS A 253 -5.14 -20.17 -10.24
N GLY A 254 -5.66 -19.17 -9.55
CA GLY A 254 -6.62 -19.42 -8.47
C GLY A 254 -8.02 -19.67 -8.99
N TRP A 255 -8.88 -20.07 -8.06
CA TRP A 255 -10.18 -20.65 -8.32
C TRP A 255 -11.30 -19.62 -8.53
N ARG A 256 -11.03 -18.33 -8.33
CA ARG A 256 -12.03 -17.27 -8.53
C ARG A 256 -11.43 -15.98 -9.05
N ARG A 257 -12.25 -15.22 -9.77
CA ARG A 257 -11.97 -13.83 -10.18
C ARG A 257 -12.86 -12.82 -9.45
N GLU A 258 -13.96 -13.30 -8.90
CA GLU A 258 -14.99 -12.48 -8.27
C GLU A 258 -14.81 -12.34 -6.76
N PRO A 259 -15.23 -11.22 -6.17
CA PRO A 259 -15.24 -11.06 -4.73
C PRO A 259 -16.34 -11.89 -4.07
N LEU A 260 -16.02 -12.43 -2.89
CA LEU A 260 -16.93 -13.26 -2.10
C LEU A 260 -17.76 -12.42 -1.13
N TRP A 261 -18.86 -12.98 -0.62
CA TRP A 261 -19.75 -12.26 0.29
C TRP A 261 -19.06 -11.68 1.54
N PRO A 262 -18.05 -12.32 2.19
CA PRO A 262 -17.38 -11.72 3.34
C PRO A 262 -16.63 -10.45 2.98
N GLU A 263 -16.09 -10.38 1.77
CA GLU A 263 -15.32 -9.26 1.24
C GLU A 263 -16.25 -8.09 0.92
N LYS A 264 -17.40 -8.39 0.31
CA LYS A 264 -18.48 -7.43 0.05
C LYS A 264 -19.04 -6.87 1.35
N MET A 265 -19.30 -7.72 2.35
CA MET A 265 -19.73 -7.30 3.68
C MET A 265 -18.68 -6.44 4.38
N LEU A 266 -17.41 -6.86 4.36
CA LEU A 266 -16.32 -6.09 4.97
C LEU A 266 -16.14 -4.72 4.30
N ALA A 267 -16.34 -4.63 2.99
CA ALA A 267 -16.30 -3.37 2.25
C ALA A 267 -17.45 -2.44 2.66
N ARG A 268 -18.69 -2.95 2.74
CA ARG A 268 -19.86 -2.21 3.23
C ARG A 268 -19.65 -1.71 4.65
N TYR A 269 -19.21 -2.59 5.55
CA TYR A 269 -18.92 -2.23 6.94
C TYR A 269 -17.80 -1.20 7.07
N THR A 270 -16.71 -1.35 6.30
CA THR A 270 -15.61 -0.39 6.30
C THR A 270 -16.07 0.97 5.78
N HIS A 271 -16.86 1.00 4.70
CA HIS A 271 -17.45 2.23 4.17
C HIS A 271 -18.34 2.92 5.20
N TRP A 272 -19.26 2.19 5.85
CA TRP A 272 -20.10 2.74 6.91
C TRP A 272 -19.28 3.33 8.07
N ARG A 273 -18.23 2.63 8.52
CA ARG A 273 -17.32 3.16 9.56
C ARG A 273 -16.60 4.44 9.15
N ILE A 274 -16.22 4.57 7.88
CA ILE A 274 -15.58 5.79 7.35
C ILE A 274 -16.59 6.93 7.35
N ARG A 275 -17.80 6.66 6.84
CA ARG A 275 -18.89 7.64 6.78
C ARG A 275 -19.26 8.17 8.16
N LEU A 276 -19.38 7.30 9.17
CA LEU A 276 -19.62 7.69 10.55
C LEU A 276 -18.56 8.64 11.14
N ARG A 277 -17.34 8.65 10.58
CA ARG A 277 -16.27 9.57 11.02
C ARG A 277 -16.34 10.96 10.38
N GLY A 278 -17.16 11.13 9.34
CA GLY A 278 -17.44 12.43 8.70
C GLY A 278 -16.18 13.21 8.29
N ALA A 279 -16.23 14.54 8.47
CA ALA A 279 -15.18 15.48 8.08
C ALA A 279 -13.83 15.29 8.80
N LYS A 280 -13.78 14.53 9.92
CA LYS A 280 -12.53 14.14 10.58
C LYS A 280 -11.69 13.19 9.71
N GLY A 281 -12.27 12.65 8.64
CA GLY A 281 -11.52 12.04 7.56
C GLY A 281 -10.93 10.68 7.91
N GLY A 282 -10.45 10.02 6.86
CA GLY A 282 -10.10 8.62 6.86
C GLY A 282 -8.93 8.17 7.75
N LEU A 283 -8.28 9.05 8.50
CA LEU A 283 -7.06 8.69 9.21
C LEU A 283 -7.15 9.32 10.59
N PHE A 284 -6.96 8.52 11.63
CA PHE A 284 -6.84 8.99 13.02
C PHE A 284 -5.72 10.03 13.21
N PHE A 285 -4.93 10.29 12.17
CA PHE A 285 -3.57 10.82 12.24
C PHE A 285 -3.42 12.21 11.61
N VAL A 286 -4.39 12.69 10.83
CA VAL A 286 -4.31 13.99 10.15
C VAL A 286 -5.63 14.74 10.29
N ASP A 287 -5.62 15.89 10.96
CA ASP A 287 -6.80 16.77 10.99
C ASP A 287 -6.94 17.46 9.63
N ARG A 288 -7.89 16.97 8.83
CA ARG A 288 -8.11 17.47 7.46
C ARG A 288 -8.52 18.94 7.41
N ARG A 289 -9.06 19.50 8.49
CA ARG A 289 -9.39 20.94 8.56
C ARG A 289 -8.15 21.82 8.50
N ARG A 290 -7.01 21.30 8.98
CA ARG A 290 -5.72 22.00 8.96
C ARG A 290 -5.04 21.97 7.59
N LEU A 291 -5.57 21.19 6.63
CA LEU A 291 -5.01 21.08 5.28
C LEU A 291 -5.63 22.07 4.27
N GLY A 292 -6.52 22.97 4.70
CA GLY A 292 -7.05 24.08 3.90
C GLY A 292 -7.88 23.68 2.65
N ARG A 293 -8.09 22.38 2.40
CA ARG A 293 -8.78 21.85 1.23
C ARG A 293 -9.77 20.75 1.63
N VAL A 294 -10.92 21.14 2.17
CA VAL A 294 -12.04 20.20 2.33
C VAL A 294 -13.33 20.91 1.88
N PRO A 295 -13.86 20.61 0.68
CA PRO A 295 -15.27 20.88 0.42
C PRO A 295 -16.14 20.13 1.46
N PRO A 296 -17.32 20.66 1.83
CA PRO A 296 -18.02 20.32 3.09
C PRO A 296 -18.47 18.86 3.23
N SER A 297 -18.33 18.04 2.20
CA SER A 297 -18.75 16.65 2.20
C SER A 297 -17.67 15.81 1.54
N ILE A 298 -17.38 14.65 2.13
CA ILE A 298 -17.08 13.49 1.29
C ILE A 298 -18.36 13.37 0.47
N VAL A 299 -18.34 13.77 -0.80
CA VAL A 299 -19.43 13.45 -1.72
C VAL A 299 -19.40 11.92 -1.84
N ASP A 300 -20.10 11.29 -0.91
CA ASP A 300 -20.29 9.86 -0.77
C ASP A 300 -20.94 9.40 -2.07
N GLU A 301 -20.17 8.78 -2.96
CA GLU A 301 -20.80 7.91 -3.95
C GLU A 301 -21.08 6.55 -3.33
N PRO A 302 -22.25 5.98 -3.64
CA PRO A 302 -22.88 5.02 -2.78
C PRO A 302 -22.29 3.64 -3.05
N ILE A 303 -21.33 3.22 -2.22
CA ILE A 303 -21.23 1.78 -1.89
C ILE A 303 -22.59 1.31 -1.29
N ALA A 304 -23.43 2.26 -0.84
CA ALA A 304 -24.76 2.11 -0.28
C ALA A 304 -25.94 1.98 -1.27
N LYS A 305 -25.72 1.90 -2.60
CA LYS A 305 -26.81 1.56 -3.57
C LYS A 305 -26.87 0.04 -3.86
N LEU A 306 -26.29 -0.78 -2.98
CA LEU A 306 -26.19 -2.24 -3.10
C LEU A 306 -26.75 -2.96 -1.88
#